data_AF-A0A973RXR3-F1
#
_entry.id   AF-A0A973RXR3-F1
#
_cell.length_a   1.000
_cell.length_b   1.000
_cell.length_c   1.000
_cell.angle_alpha   90.00
_cell.angle_beta   90.00
_cell.angle_gamma   90.00
#
_symmetry.space_group_name_H-M   'P 1'
#
loop_
_entity.id
_entity.type
_entity.pdbx_description
1 polymer ?
#
loop_
_entity_poly.entity_id
_entity_poly.type
_entity_poly.pdbx_seq_one_letter_code
_entity_poly.pdbx_strand_id
1 'polypeptide(L)'
;MRQQTARAQVKATLFGLGDRWGSTAERLGAEVAAALLAFGPEASDLAAAAGQLDVSVEEDAFGRWDIGLCLKHYEVRLTEILWLADGLDVPDQVKRQWPDLTQHGWDCALRVAKLVLSVLGSPLVQRGRAVPNPARAQFRAALAAIGDRPETAPEELVRNVREGLRAFGSDTPDNLAAAEQLGISVEENAEGWDVGLCVRRPGLRLSRLLRSAVGSPLPQQLLEDLPDLIQEDWDTVLTVTAAILAALESDPVDKSQVSGPAKRSPEGSPNLP
;
A
#
# COMPACT_ATOMS: atom_id res chain seq x y z
N MET A 1 22.11 3.79 -18.68
CA MET A 1 20.77 3.43 -18.18
C MET A 1 20.94 2.97 -16.74
N ARG A 2 20.38 3.69 -15.75
CA ARG A 2 20.33 3.17 -14.37
C ARG A 2 19.31 2.02 -14.38
N GLN A 3 19.68 0.86 -13.85
CA GLN A 3 18.72 -0.22 -13.63
C GLN A 3 17.64 0.30 -12.68
N GLN A 4 16.38 0.04 -13.03
CA GLN A 4 15.25 0.32 -12.16
C GLN A 4 15.32 -0.64 -10.97
N THR A 5 15.12 -0.13 -9.75
CA THR A 5 15.08 -0.97 -8.55
C THR A 5 13.88 -1.92 -8.63
N ALA A 6 13.95 -3.09 -7.97
CA ALA A 6 12.83 -4.03 -7.94
C ALA A 6 11.55 -3.39 -7.38
N ARG A 7 11.72 -2.49 -6.39
CA ARG A 7 10.67 -1.64 -5.84
C ARG A 7 10.00 -0.77 -6.91
N ALA A 8 10.80 -0.03 -7.68
CA ALA A 8 10.29 0.82 -8.74
C ALA A 8 9.61 0.00 -9.86
N GLN A 9 10.05 -1.23 -10.11
CA GLN A 9 9.39 -2.15 -11.05
C GLN A 9 8.01 -2.60 -10.54
N VAL A 10 7.88 -3.01 -9.28
CA VAL A 10 6.58 -3.35 -8.67
C VAL A 10 5.65 -2.15 -8.73
N LYS A 11 6.11 -0.97 -8.30
CA LYS A 11 5.34 0.27 -8.35
C LYS A 11 4.83 0.54 -9.77
N ALA A 12 5.72 0.58 -10.75
CA ALA A 12 5.36 0.82 -12.14
C ALA A 12 4.33 -0.19 -12.66
N THR A 13 4.45 -1.46 -12.27
CA THR A 13 3.52 -2.53 -12.66
C THR A 13 2.14 -2.35 -12.02
N LEU A 14 2.10 -2.04 -10.71
CA LEU A 14 0.85 -1.81 -9.96
C LEU A 14 0.11 -0.57 -10.44
N PHE A 15 0.80 0.55 -10.64
CA PHE A 15 0.17 1.72 -11.25
C PHE A 15 -0.22 1.41 -12.70
N GLY A 16 0.61 0.69 -13.45
CA GLY A 16 0.31 0.27 -14.81
C GLY A 16 -0.93 -0.64 -14.94
N LEU A 17 -1.34 -1.36 -13.89
CA LEU A 17 -2.60 -2.10 -13.86
C LEU A 17 -3.78 -1.17 -14.12
N GLY A 18 -3.76 0.01 -13.49
CA GLY A 18 -4.81 0.99 -13.62
C GLY A 18 -4.88 1.69 -14.98
N ASP A 19 -3.75 1.76 -15.68
CA ASP A 19 -3.62 2.52 -16.92
C ASP A 19 -3.73 1.64 -18.17
N ARG A 20 -3.48 0.33 -18.03
CA ARG A 20 -3.41 -0.64 -19.15
C ARG A 20 -4.60 -1.59 -19.21
N TRP A 21 -5.79 -1.10 -18.88
CA TRP A 21 -7.03 -1.87 -18.91
C TRP A 21 -7.42 -2.41 -20.30
N GLY A 22 -6.78 -1.95 -21.39
CA GLY A 22 -6.90 -2.56 -22.71
C GLY A 22 -6.06 -3.84 -22.92
N SER A 23 -5.24 -4.23 -21.94
CA SER A 23 -4.46 -5.48 -21.96
C SER A 23 -5.28 -6.66 -21.43
N THR A 24 -4.85 -7.89 -21.69
CA THR A 24 -5.50 -9.07 -21.12
C THR A 24 -5.18 -9.21 -19.63
N ALA A 25 -6.17 -9.67 -18.86
CA ALA A 25 -6.02 -9.92 -17.43
C ALA A 25 -4.86 -10.86 -17.12
N GLU A 26 -4.75 -11.99 -17.84
CA GLU A 26 -3.65 -12.96 -17.72
C GLU A 26 -2.26 -12.31 -17.86
N ARG A 27 -2.09 -11.42 -18.84
CA ARG A 27 -0.81 -10.73 -19.04
C ARG A 27 -0.51 -9.80 -17.86
N LEU A 28 -1.51 -9.04 -17.41
CA LEU A 28 -1.35 -8.12 -16.28
C LEU A 28 -1.02 -8.90 -14.99
N GLY A 29 -1.70 -10.04 -14.76
CA GLY A 29 -1.44 -10.93 -13.63
C GLY A 29 -0.01 -11.49 -13.66
N ALA A 30 0.44 -11.97 -14.81
CA ALA A 30 1.81 -12.46 -14.98
C ALA A 30 2.86 -11.37 -14.74
N GLU A 31 2.63 -10.14 -15.21
CA GLU A 31 3.54 -9.01 -14.97
C GLU A 31 3.60 -8.63 -13.48
N VAL A 32 2.46 -8.59 -12.78
CA VAL A 32 2.41 -8.32 -11.33
C VAL A 32 3.14 -9.41 -10.54
N ALA A 33 2.85 -10.68 -10.83
CA ALA A 33 3.51 -11.80 -10.16
C ALA A 33 5.03 -11.76 -10.37
N ALA A 34 5.49 -11.53 -11.60
CA ALA A 34 6.91 -11.41 -11.91
C ALA A 34 7.58 -10.24 -11.17
N ALA A 35 6.91 -9.09 -11.07
CA ALA A 35 7.43 -7.95 -10.34
C ALA A 35 7.53 -8.24 -8.83
N LEU A 36 6.51 -8.86 -8.22
CA LEU A 36 6.54 -9.25 -6.80
C LEU A 36 7.65 -10.27 -6.50
N LEU A 37 7.85 -11.25 -7.39
CA LEU A 37 8.95 -12.22 -7.28
C LEU A 37 10.33 -11.54 -7.32
N ALA A 38 10.50 -10.55 -8.20
CA ALA A 38 11.75 -9.78 -8.28
C ALA A 38 11.97 -8.88 -7.04
N PHE A 39 10.91 -8.48 -6.34
CA PHE A 39 10.97 -7.58 -5.18
C PHE A 39 11.43 -8.27 -3.91
N GLY A 40 11.07 -9.54 -3.70
CA GLY A 40 11.47 -10.30 -2.51
C GLY A 40 11.89 -11.72 -2.84
N PRO A 41 12.97 -11.93 -3.61
CA PRO A 41 13.37 -13.26 -4.09
C PRO A 41 13.76 -14.23 -2.96
N GLU A 42 14.10 -13.70 -1.78
CA GLU A 42 14.53 -14.48 -0.62
C GLU A 42 13.38 -14.85 0.33
N ALA A 43 12.19 -14.28 0.15
CA ALA A 43 11.02 -14.61 0.96
C ALA A 43 10.18 -15.70 0.28
N SER A 44 10.38 -16.96 0.67
CA SER A 44 9.62 -18.13 0.18
C SER A 44 8.12 -17.88 0.13
N ASP A 45 7.61 -17.18 1.14
CA ASP A 45 6.18 -16.93 1.32
C ASP A 45 5.65 -15.94 0.28
N LEU A 46 6.46 -14.95 -0.13
CA LEU A 46 6.07 -14.03 -1.20
C LEU A 46 6.06 -14.72 -2.55
N ALA A 47 6.97 -15.67 -2.78
CA ALA A 47 6.99 -16.43 -4.03
C ALA A 47 5.75 -17.34 -4.16
N ALA A 48 5.38 -18.02 -3.07
CA ALA A 48 4.15 -18.80 -3.01
C ALA A 48 2.91 -17.92 -3.22
N ALA A 49 2.82 -16.81 -2.48
CA ALA A 49 1.70 -15.87 -2.58
C ALA A 49 1.58 -15.24 -3.98
N ALA A 50 2.68 -14.82 -4.60
CA ALA A 50 2.68 -14.31 -5.97
C ALA A 50 2.23 -15.38 -6.99
N GLY A 51 2.54 -16.65 -6.73
CA GLY A 51 2.06 -17.79 -7.52
C GLY A 51 0.55 -18.00 -7.48
N GLN A 52 -0.14 -17.49 -6.45
CA GLN A 52 -1.58 -17.59 -6.26
C GLN A 52 -2.37 -16.38 -6.76
N LEU A 53 -1.68 -15.33 -7.21
CA LEU A 53 -2.32 -14.11 -7.71
C LEU A 53 -2.71 -14.19 -9.18
N ASP A 54 -3.87 -13.63 -9.47
CA ASP A 54 -4.27 -13.26 -10.82
C ASP A 54 -4.84 -11.85 -10.84
N VAL A 55 -5.34 -11.47 -12.02
CA VAL A 55 -6.10 -10.26 -12.25
C VAL A 55 -7.51 -10.66 -12.67
N SER A 56 -8.50 -10.11 -12.00
CA SER A 56 -9.92 -10.28 -12.31
C SER A 56 -10.44 -9.09 -13.12
N VAL A 57 -11.46 -9.34 -13.94
CA VAL A 57 -12.28 -8.30 -14.56
C VAL A 57 -13.70 -8.49 -14.04
N GLU A 58 -14.26 -7.47 -13.41
CA GLU A 58 -15.64 -7.51 -12.91
C GLU A 58 -16.47 -6.47 -13.63
N GLU A 59 -17.70 -6.83 -13.99
CA GLU A 59 -18.68 -5.95 -14.60
C GLU A 59 -19.85 -5.73 -13.63
N ASP A 60 -20.19 -4.47 -13.39
CA ASP A 60 -21.33 -4.10 -12.58
C ASP A 60 -22.66 -4.16 -13.35
N ALA A 61 -23.78 -4.01 -12.64
CA ALA A 61 -25.12 -4.05 -13.23
C ALA A 61 -25.40 -2.97 -14.30
N PHE A 62 -24.51 -1.98 -14.45
CA PHE A 62 -24.61 -0.90 -15.43
C PHE A 62 -23.69 -1.10 -16.64
N GLY A 63 -23.07 -2.29 -16.75
CA GLY A 63 -22.11 -2.64 -17.79
C GLY A 63 -20.82 -1.84 -17.73
N ARG A 64 -20.47 -1.36 -16.53
CA ARG A 64 -19.15 -0.76 -16.26
C ARG A 64 -18.30 -1.85 -15.66
N TRP A 65 -17.06 -1.96 -16.11
CA TRP A 65 -16.16 -2.96 -15.59
C TRP A 65 -14.86 -2.35 -15.11
N ASP A 66 -14.17 -3.04 -14.22
CA ASP A 66 -12.85 -2.68 -13.77
C ASP A 66 -11.97 -3.92 -13.57
N ILE A 67 -10.70 -3.66 -13.24
CA ILE A 67 -9.65 -4.66 -13.10
C ILE A 67 -9.04 -4.55 -11.70
N GLY A 68 -8.89 -5.69 -11.03
CA GLY A 68 -8.30 -5.78 -9.70
C GLY A 68 -7.51 -7.08 -9.48
N LEU A 69 -6.64 -7.09 -8.49
CA LEU A 69 -5.92 -8.31 -8.08
C LEU A 69 -6.87 -9.27 -7.37
N CYS A 70 -6.81 -10.55 -7.72
CA CYS A 70 -7.62 -11.61 -7.15
C CYS A 70 -6.79 -12.87 -6.83
N LEU A 71 -7.40 -13.79 -6.09
CA LEU A 71 -6.89 -15.14 -5.91
C LEU A 71 -7.29 -16.01 -7.12
N LYS A 72 -6.33 -16.73 -7.72
CA LYS A 72 -6.53 -17.55 -8.92
C LYS A 72 -7.72 -18.53 -8.86
N HIS A 73 -8.01 -19.07 -7.68
CA HIS A 73 -8.95 -20.16 -7.52
C HIS A 73 -10.40 -19.71 -7.24
N TYR A 74 -10.60 -18.45 -6.84
CA TYR A 74 -11.90 -17.97 -6.39
C TYR A 74 -12.46 -16.86 -7.28
N GLU A 75 -11.63 -16.25 -8.12
CA GLU A 75 -11.92 -14.98 -8.81
C GLU A 75 -12.28 -13.82 -7.85
N VAL A 76 -12.19 -14.03 -6.53
CA VAL A 76 -12.47 -13.03 -5.49
C VAL A 76 -11.29 -12.07 -5.36
N ARG A 77 -11.60 -10.77 -5.37
CA ARG A 77 -10.56 -9.74 -5.27
C ARG A 77 -9.98 -9.65 -3.88
N LEU A 78 -8.69 -9.33 -3.80
CA LEU A 78 -8.03 -9.05 -2.52
C LEU A 78 -8.71 -7.90 -1.79
N THR A 79 -9.21 -6.90 -2.52
CA THR A 79 -9.99 -5.80 -1.95
C THR A 79 -11.24 -6.29 -1.24
N GLU A 80 -11.98 -7.23 -1.83
CA GLU A 80 -13.23 -7.76 -1.27
C GLU A 80 -12.95 -8.55 0.00
N ILE A 81 -11.93 -9.40 0.01
CA ILE A 81 -11.52 -10.13 1.21
C ILE A 81 -11.17 -9.14 2.34
N LEU A 82 -10.45 -8.05 2.03
CA LEU A 82 -10.15 -7.02 3.02
C LEU A 82 -11.36 -6.16 3.43
N TRP A 83 -12.40 -6.07 2.59
CA TRP A 83 -13.67 -5.45 2.99
C TRP A 83 -14.42 -6.33 4.00
N LEU A 84 -14.43 -7.65 3.78
CA LEU A 84 -15.01 -8.63 4.71
C LEU A 84 -14.21 -8.75 6.02
N ALA A 85 -12.92 -8.44 5.97
CA ALA A 85 -12.02 -8.37 7.12
C ALA A 85 -12.20 -7.11 8.00
N ASP A 86 -13.22 -6.28 7.77
CA ASP A 86 -13.48 -5.12 8.62
C ASP A 86 -13.91 -5.53 10.03
N GLY A 87 -13.34 -4.83 11.02
CA GLY A 87 -13.66 -5.03 12.43
C GLY A 87 -12.99 -6.25 13.07
N LEU A 88 -12.09 -6.93 12.36
CA LEU A 88 -11.32 -8.03 12.92
C LEU A 88 -10.46 -7.57 14.10
N ASP A 89 -10.43 -8.38 15.15
CA ASP A 89 -9.56 -8.15 16.29
C ASP A 89 -8.08 -8.16 15.89
N VAL A 90 -7.27 -7.36 16.58
CA VAL A 90 -5.80 -7.41 16.42
C VAL A 90 -5.30 -8.83 16.71
N PRO A 91 -4.59 -9.50 15.78
CA PRO A 91 -4.11 -10.86 16.02
C PRO A 91 -3.15 -10.96 17.20
N ASP A 92 -3.18 -12.06 17.94
CA ASP A 92 -2.36 -12.23 19.16
C ASP A 92 -0.85 -12.08 18.91
N GLN A 93 -0.36 -12.55 17.76
CA GLN A 93 1.04 -12.38 17.41
C GLN A 93 1.42 -10.91 17.16
N VAL A 94 0.51 -10.13 16.56
CA VAL A 94 0.68 -8.70 16.36
C VAL A 94 0.68 -7.98 17.72
N LYS A 95 -0.23 -8.35 18.63
CA LYS A 95 -0.26 -7.83 20.01
C LYS A 95 1.02 -8.16 20.79
N ARG A 96 1.58 -9.36 20.62
CA ARG A 96 2.86 -9.75 21.25
C ARG A 96 4.01 -8.90 20.74
N GLN A 97 4.03 -8.60 19.44
CA GLN A 97 5.09 -7.81 18.83
C GLN A 97 4.96 -6.31 19.12
N TRP A 98 3.73 -5.78 19.17
CA TRP A 98 3.43 -4.39 19.51
C TRP A 98 2.27 -4.29 20.49
N PRO A 99 2.55 -4.43 21.79
CA PRO A 99 1.52 -4.36 22.84
C PRO A 99 0.75 -3.04 22.88
N ASP A 100 1.35 -1.95 22.39
CA ASP A 100 0.73 -0.62 22.35
C ASP A 100 -0.16 -0.39 21.12
N LEU A 101 -0.24 -1.37 20.19
CA LEU A 101 -1.13 -1.26 19.03
C LEU A 101 -2.58 -1.38 19.47
N THR A 102 -3.34 -0.31 19.25
CA THR A 102 -4.79 -0.27 19.53
C THR A 102 -5.59 -0.92 18.41
N GLN A 103 -6.82 -1.36 18.72
CA GLN A 103 -7.79 -1.83 17.72
C GLN A 103 -7.98 -0.79 16.61
N HIS A 104 -8.12 0.48 16.98
CA HIS A 104 -8.30 1.56 16.02
C HIS A 104 -7.09 1.75 15.07
N GLY A 105 -5.87 1.48 15.56
CA GLY A 105 -4.67 1.46 14.72
C GLY A 105 -4.66 0.29 13.72
N TRP A 106 -5.16 -0.87 14.14
CA TRP A 106 -5.33 -2.04 13.27
C TRP A 106 -6.42 -1.83 12.22
N ASP A 107 -7.59 -1.31 12.61
CA ASP A 107 -8.67 -0.98 11.69
C ASP A 107 -8.20 0.03 10.63
N CYS A 108 -7.42 1.04 11.05
CA CYS A 108 -6.79 1.99 10.14
C CYS A 108 -5.89 1.28 9.11
N ALA A 109 -5.07 0.31 9.54
CA ALA A 109 -4.17 -0.41 8.65
C ALA A 109 -4.93 -1.21 7.58
N LEU A 110 -5.94 -2.00 7.97
CA LEU A 110 -6.78 -2.75 7.04
C LEU A 110 -7.56 -1.82 6.11
N ARG A 111 -8.08 -0.71 6.64
CA ARG A 111 -8.81 0.30 5.86
C ARG A 111 -7.96 1.00 4.81
N VAL A 112 -6.75 1.41 5.18
CA VAL A 112 -5.82 2.02 4.22
C VAL A 112 -5.37 1.00 3.18
N ALA A 113 -5.11 -0.24 3.60
CA ALA A 113 -4.69 -1.31 2.69
C ALA A 113 -5.71 -1.57 1.58
N LYS A 114 -6.99 -1.74 1.91
CA LYS A 114 -8.04 -1.96 0.89
C LYS A 114 -8.30 -0.74 0.00
N LEU A 115 -8.17 0.49 0.53
CA LEU A 115 -8.28 1.70 -0.28
C LEU A 115 -7.09 1.84 -1.25
N VAL A 116 -5.88 1.47 -0.82
CA VAL A 116 -4.69 1.40 -1.67
C VAL A 116 -4.90 0.37 -2.78
N LEU A 117 -5.33 -0.86 -2.47
CA LEU A 117 -5.60 -1.86 -3.50
C LEU A 117 -6.69 -1.39 -4.48
N SER A 118 -7.78 -0.81 -3.96
CA SER A 118 -8.88 -0.25 -4.76
C SER A 118 -8.39 0.83 -5.74
N VAL A 119 -7.50 1.72 -5.28
CA VAL A 119 -6.99 2.82 -6.12
C VAL A 119 -5.91 2.38 -7.10
N LEU A 120 -5.24 1.24 -6.85
CA LEU A 120 -4.23 0.67 -7.74
C LEU A 120 -4.84 -0.10 -8.93
N GLY A 121 -6.06 -0.65 -8.79
CA GLY A 121 -6.83 -1.26 -9.88
C GLY A 121 -7.10 -0.34 -11.10
N SER A 122 -7.95 -0.75 -12.02
CA SER A 122 -8.40 0.14 -13.09
C SER A 122 -9.46 1.14 -12.61
N PRO A 123 -9.62 2.30 -13.28
CA PRO A 123 -10.88 3.02 -13.20
C PRO A 123 -12.02 2.13 -13.72
N LEU A 124 -13.25 2.50 -13.41
CA LEU A 124 -14.41 1.96 -14.12
C LEU A 124 -14.29 2.30 -15.60
N VAL A 125 -14.49 1.31 -16.46
CA VAL A 125 -14.49 1.42 -17.91
C VAL A 125 -15.90 1.18 -18.40
N GLN A 126 -16.40 2.08 -19.26
CA GLN A 126 -17.69 1.94 -19.89
C GLN A 126 -17.56 2.23 -21.38
N ARG A 127 -18.07 1.32 -22.23
CA ARG A 127 -18.01 1.46 -23.70
C ARG A 127 -16.58 1.74 -24.22
N GLY A 128 -15.60 1.04 -23.66
CA GLY A 128 -14.19 1.18 -24.04
C GLY A 128 -13.55 2.51 -23.66
N ARG A 129 -14.10 3.23 -22.68
CA ARG A 129 -13.53 4.48 -22.14
C ARG A 129 -13.47 4.44 -20.63
N ALA A 130 -12.34 4.83 -20.06
CA ALA A 130 -12.22 5.05 -18.63
C ALA A 130 -13.14 6.20 -18.18
N VAL A 131 -13.92 5.97 -17.12
CA VAL A 131 -14.71 6.97 -16.45
C VAL A 131 -13.76 7.87 -15.64
N PRO A 132 -13.74 9.20 -15.87
CA PRO A 132 -12.89 10.10 -15.11
C PRO A 132 -13.19 10.03 -13.61
N ASN A 133 -12.14 9.87 -12.81
CA ASN A 133 -12.23 9.93 -11.35
C ASN A 133 -11.06 10.77 -10.81
N PRO A 134 -11.26 12.09 -10.62
CA PRO A 134 -10.19 12.98 -10.16
C PRO A 134 -9.70 12.63 -8.75
N ALA A 135 -10.59 12.15 -7.87
CA ALA A 135 -10.23 11.72 -6.52
C ALA A 135 -9.29 10.50 -6.55
N ARG A 136 -9.56 9.52 -7.42
CA ARG A 136 -8.66 8.38 -7.68
C ARG A 136 -7.28 8.85 -8.15
N ALA A 137 -7.25 9.77 -9.12
CA ALA A 137 -6.00 10.30 -9.66
C ALA A 137 -5.19 11.05 -8.59
N GLN A 138 -5.85 11.87 -7.76
CA GLN A 138 -5.23 12.59 -6.65
C GLN A 138 -4.64 11.60 -5.63
N PHE A 139 -5.38 10.58 -5.21
CA PHE A 139 -4.91 9.62 -4.24
C PHE A 139 -3.73 8.80 -4.78
N ARG A 140 -3.80 8.34 -6.03
CA ARG A 140 -2.68 7.67 -6.72
C ARG A 140 -1.42 8.54 -6.76
N ALA A 141 -1.55 9.82 -7.11
CA ALA A 141 -0.42 10.74 -7.13
C ALA A 141 0.19 10.94 -5.74
N ALA A 142 -0.64 11.04 -4.69
CA ALA A 142 -0.16 11.14 -3.32
C ALA A 142 0.59 9.88 -2.86
N LEU A 143 0.10 8.69 -3.23
CA LEU A 143 0.78 7.42 -2.95
C LEU A 143 2.11 7.30 -3.69
N ALA A 144 2.17 7.68 -4.97
CA ALA A 144 3.40 7.65 -5.75
C ALA A 144 4.47 8.60 -5.15
N ALA A 145 4.06 9.78 -4.70
CA ALA A 145 4.95 10.79 -4.13
C ALA A 145 5.72 10.30 -2.89
N ILE A 146 5.18 9.37 -2.11
CA ILE A 146 5.86 8.80 -0.94
C ILE A 146 7.18 8.15 -1.34
N GLY A 147 7.15 7.31 -2.38
CA GLY A 147 8.33 6.60 -2.83
C GLY A 147 9.15 7.35 -3.87
N ASP A 148 8.56 8.29 -4.61
CA ASP A 148 9.22 9.00 -5.71
C ASP A 148 9.82 10.34 -5.30
N ARG A 149 9.39 10.91 -4.16
CA ARG A 149 9.87 12.19 -3.63
C ARG A 149 10.14 12.10 -2.12
N PRO A 150 11.00 11.17 -1.67
CA PRO A 150 11.30 10.99 -0.25
C PRO A 150 11.80 12.27 0.43
N GLU A 151 12.40 13.20 -0.31
CA GLU A 151 12.85 14.52 0.16
C GLU A 151 11.71 15.50 0.51
N THR A 152 10.47 15.20 0.11
CA THR A 152 9.30 16.00 0.49
C THR A 152 9.07 15.89 2.00
N ALA A 153 8.76 17.03 2.64
CA ALA A 153 8.50 17.05 4.08
C ALA A 153 7.40 16.02 4.46
N PRO A 154 7.60 15.20 5.52
CA PRO A 154 6.62 14.20 5.95
C PRO A 154 5.23 14.78 6.20
N GLU A 155 5.14 16.01 6.70
CA GLU A 155 3.89 16.74 6.95
C GLU A 155 3.13 17.06 5.66
N GLU A 156 3.85 17.34 4.58
CA GLU A 156 3.25 17.55 3.27
C GLU A 156 2.80 16.24 2.65
N LEU A 157 3.63 15.19 2.71
CA LEU A 157 3.27 13.86 2.22
C LEU A 157 2.01 13.33 2.93
N VAL A 158 1.97 13.38 4.26
CA VAL A 158 0.81 12.89 5.02
C VAL A 158 -0.45 13.70 4.73
N ARG A 159 -0.34 15.03 4.57
CA ARG A 159 -1.48 15.88 4.19
C ARG A 159 -2.05 15.43 2.84
N ASN A 160 -1.19 15.31 1.83
CA ASN A 160 -1.61 14.95 0.47
C ASN A 160 -2.27 13.55 0.44
N VAL A 161 -1.72 12.59 1.18
CA VAL A 161 -2.28 11.24 1.28
C VAL A 161 -3.63 11.26 2.00
N ARG A 162 -3.76 11.99 3.11
CA ARG A 162 -5.03 12.10 3.86
C ARG A 162 -6.12 12.76 3.02
N GLU A 163 -5.80 13.83 2.30
CA GLU A 163 -6.72 14.51 1.39
C GLU A 163 -7.15 13.59 0.24
N GLY A 164 -6.20 12.90 -0.40
CA GLY A 164 -6.49 11.93 -1.45
C GLY A 164 -7.35 10.77 -0.95
N LEU A 165 -7.04 10.22 0.22
CA LEU A 165 -7.81 9.15 0.84
C LEU A 165 -9.25 9.57 1.10
N ARG A 166 -9.48 10.77 1.64
CA ARG A 166 -10.82 11.30 1.91
C ARG A 166 -11.61 11.55 0.62
N ALA A 167 -10.96 12.18 -0.36
CA ALA A 167 -11.58 12.43 -1.66
C ALA A 167 -11.99 11.11 -2.34
N PHE A 168 -11.15 10.08 -2.27
CA PHE A 168 -11.40 8.80 -2.92
C PHE A 168 -12.36 7.89 -2.13
N GLY A 169 -12.13 7.74 -0.83
CA GLY A 169 -12.94 6.89 0.05
C GLY A 169 -14.29 7.50 0.43
N SER A 170 -14.52 8.78 0.18
CA SER A 170 -15.61 9.60 0.75
C SER A 170 -15.46 9.84 2.26
N ASP A 171 -16.11 10.90 2.75
CA ASP A 171 -16.11 11.34 4.15
C ASP A 171 -17.03 10.48 5.05
N THR A 172 -16.91 9.17 4.94
CA THR A 172 -17.53 8.27 5.93
C THR A 172 -16.79 8.39 7.27
N PRO A 173 -17.47 8.21 8.42
CA PRO A 173 -16.82 8.32 9.74
C PRO A 173 -15.55 7.46 9.86
N ASP A 174 -15.58 6.24 9.35
CA ASP A 174 -14.45 5.32 9.39
C ASP A 174 -13.26 5.81 8.56
N ASN A 175 -13.51 6.35 7.36
CA ASN A 175 -12.44 6.86 6.50
C ASN A 175 -11.82 8.13 7.08
N LEU A 176 -12.62 8.99 7.70
CA LEU A 176 -12.13 10.16 8.43
C LEU A 176 -11.24 9.73 9.60
N ALA A 177 -11.67 8.72 10.37
CA ALA A 177 -10.92 8.21 11.50
C ALA A 177 -9.61 7.52 11.05
N ALA A 178 -9.64 6.71 9.99
CA ALA A 178 -8.44 6.12 9.38
C ALA A 178 -7.47 7.21 8.87
N ALA A 179 -7.97 8.24 8.17
CA ALA A 179 -7.16 9.37 7.73
C ALA A 179 -6.48 10.08 8.92
N GLU A 180 -7.16 10.24 10.05
CA GLU A 180 -6.57 10.86 11.24
C GLU A 180 -5.51 10.00 11.93
N GLN A 181 -5.61 8.68 11.82
CA GLN A 181 -4.59 7.74 12.30
C GLN A 181 -3.44 7.53 11.32
N LEU A 182 -3.57 7.94 10.06
CA LEU A 182 -2.52 7.74 9.06
C LEU A 182 -1.37 8.72 9.24
N GLY A 183 -0.14 8.22 9.21
CA GLY A 183 1.09 9.00 9.30
C GLY A 183 2.06 8.67 8.17
N ILE A 184 3.17 9.41 8.15
CA ILE A 184 4.36 9.10 7.39
C ILE A 184 5.48 8.87 8.40
N SER A 185 6.13 7.70 8.37
CA SER A 185 7.37 7.51 9.14
C SER A 185 8.58 7.79 8.25
N VAL A 186 9.66 8.24 8.90
CA VAL A 186 10.99 8.33 8.31
C VAL A 186 11.86 7.41 9.16
N GLU A 187 12.45 6.39 8.55
CA GLU A 187 13.33 5.47 9.26
C GLU A 187 14.74 5.60 8.73
N GLU A 188 15.70 5.74 9.63
CA GLU A 188 17.12 5.83 9.29
C GLU A 188 17.80 4.49 9.57
N ASN A 189 18.59 4.01 8.62
CA ASN A 189 19.37 2.78 8.74
C ASN A 189 20.84 3.04 8.36
N ALA A 190 21.63 1.96 8.26
CA ALA A 190 23.05 2.05 7.91
C ALA A 190 23.29 2.55 6.47
N GLU A 191 22.35 2.30 5.57
CA GLU A 191 22.45 2.58 4.13
C GLU A 191 21.85 3.95 3.75
N GLY A 192 21.04 4.55 4.63
CA GLY A 192 20.33 5.78 4.31
C GLY A 192 19.15 6.00 5.23
N TRP A 193 18.10 6.59 4.67
CA TRP A 193 16.79 6.68 5.28
C TRP A 193 15.70 6.40 4.25
N ASP A 194 14.54 5.95 4.71
CA ASP A 194 13.39 5.67 3.87
C ASP A 194 12.08 6.29 4.43
N VAL A 195 11.09 6.42 3.55
CA VAL A 195 9.79 7.04 3.81
C VAL A 195 8.67 6.10 3.38
N GLY A 196 7.53 6.18 4.05
CA GLY A 196 6.47 5.19 3.94
C GLY A 196 5.27 5.49 4.82
N LEU A 197 4.18 4.76 4.59
CA LEU A 197 2.94 4.90 5.35
C LEU A 197 3.05 4.21 6.70
N CYS A 198 2.51 4.84 7.74
CA CYS A 198 2.46 4.27 9.08
C CYS A 198 1.15 4.56 9.82
N VAL A 199 0.86 3.81 10.87
CA VAL A 199 -0.11 4.24 11.89
C VAL A 199 0.57 5.29 12.75
N ARG A 200 0.02 6.51 12.84
CA ARG A 200 0.60 7.71 13.47
C ARG A 200 1.16 7.47 14.86
N ARG A 201 0.49 6.62 15.65
CA ARG A 201 0.99 6.12 16.93
C ARG A 201 0.79 4.60 16.94
N PRO A 202 1.87 3.80 17.01
CA PRO A 202 3.23 4.18 17.45
C PRO A 202 4.19 4.69 16.35
N GLY A 203 3.73 4.94 15.12
CA GLY A 203 4.61 5.21 13.97
C GLY A 203 4.97 3.93 13.19
N LEU A 204 4.21 2.85 13.38
CA LEU A 204 4.46 1.54 12.80
C LEU A 204 4.11 1.52 11.30
N ARG A 205 5.09 1.15 10.46
CA ARG A 205 4.91 0.95 9.02
C ARG A 205 3.76 -0.02 8.73
N LEU A 206 2.87 0.37 7.82
CA LEU A 206 1.70 -0.47 7.48
C LEU A 206 2.13 -1.79 6.83
N SER A 207 3.17 -1.76 6.00
CA SER A 207 3.78 -2.95 5.38
C SER A 207 4.22 -3.97 6.44
N ARG A 208 4.97 -3.53 7.46
CA ARG A 208 5.44 -4.37 8.57
C ARG A 208 4.30 -4.86 9.45
N LEU A 209 3.33 -4.01 9.73
CA LEU A 209 2.15 -4.37 10.50
C LEU A 209 1.39 -5.53 9.83
N LEU A 210 1.02 -5.39 8.55
CA LEU A 210 0.32 -6.48 7.85
C LEU A 210 1.20 -7.72 7.69
N ARG A 211 2.50 -7.55 7.44
CA ARG A 211 3.44 -8.68 7.35
C ARG A 211 3.47 -9.51 8.63
N SER A 212 3.43 -8.87 9.79
CA SER A 212 3.41 -9.59 11.07
C SER A 212 2.10 -10.31 11.36
N ALA A 213 1.02 -10.02 10.62
CA ALA A 213 -0.25 -10.72 10.74
C ALA A 213 -0.28 -12.00 9.90
N VAL A 214 0.69 -12.23 9.02
CA VAL A 214 0.82 -13.47 8.25
C VAL A 214 1.01 -14.66 9.20
N GLY A 215 0.26 -15.74 8.98
CA GLY A 215 0.16 -16.88 9.88
C GLY A 215 -0.85 -16.71 11.01
N SER A 216 -1.55 -15.56 11.09
CA SER A 216 -2.70 -15.43 11.98
C SER A 216 -3.84 -16.34 11.52
N PRO A 217 -4.62 -16.93 12.43
CA PRO A 217 -5.72 -17.80 12.06
C PRO A 217 -6.71 -17.10 11.12
N LEU A 218 -7.14 -17.81 10.07
CA LEU A 218 -8.21 -17.37 9.18
C LEU A 218 -9.44 -16.97 10.02
N PRO A 219 -9.89 -15.70 9.92
CA PRO A 219 -11.02 -15.24 10.72
C PRO A 219 -12.33 -15.96 10.36
N GLN A 220 -13.08 -16.39 11.37
CA GLN A 220 -14.36 -17.09 11.18
C GLN A 220 -15.38 -16.25 10.40
N GLN A 221 -15.37 -14.93 10.57
CA GLN A 221 -16.24 -14.00 9.83
C GLN A 221 -16.03 -14.11 8.31
N LEU A 222 -14.78 -14.34 7.84
CA LEU A 222 -14.53 -14.51 6.41
C LEU A 222 -15.16 -15.80 5.87
N LEU A 223 -15.25 -16.85 6.70
CA LEU A 223 -15.85 -18.12 6.31
C LEU A 223 -17.38 -18.06 6.20
N GLU A 224 -18.02 -17.04 6.77
CA GLU A 224 -19.47 -16.84 6.62
C GLU A 224 -19.82 -16.43 5.18
N ASP A 225 -19.00 -15.56 4.57
CA ASP A 225 -19.19 -15.05 3.22
C ASP A 225 -18.39 -15.83 2.16
N LEU A 226 -17.26 -16.42 2.55
CA LEU A 226 -16.33 -17.17 1.69
C LEU A 226 -16.00 -18.54 2.35
N PRO A 227 -16.94 -19.50 2.36
CA PRO A 227 -16.78 -20.76 3.10
C PRO A 227 -15.65 -21.67 2.58
N ASP A 228 -15.24 -21.47 1.33
CA ASP A 228 -14.16 -22.24 0.70
C ASP A 228 -12.78 -21.63 0.94
N LEU A 229 -12.70 -20.41 1.51
CA LEU A 229 -11.44 -19.72 1.78
C LEU A 229 -10.60 -20.53 2.77
N ILE A 230 -9.33 -20.76 2.46
CA ILE A 230 -8.41 -21.50 3.34
C ILE A 230 -7.36 -20.57 3.97
N GLN A 231 -6.64 -21.09 4.97
CA GLN A 231 -5.56 -20.34 5.65
C GLN A 231 -4.52 -19.77 4.67
N GLU A 232 -4.14 -20.56 3.66
CA GLU A 232 -3.16 -20.16 2.66
C GLU A 232 -3.61 -18.95 1.81
N ASP A 233 -4.92 -18.84 1.55
CA ASP A 233 -5.50 -17.70 0.84
C ASP A 233 -5.42 -16.43 1.68
N TRP A 234 -5.72 -16.54 2.98
CA TRP A 234 -5.61 -15.42 3.91
C TRP A 234 -4.17 -14.94 4.08
N ASP A 235 -3.23 -15.88 4.22
CA ASP A 235 -1.80 -15.58 4.28
C ASP A 235 -1.31 -14.92 2.98
N THR A 236 -1.82 -15.36 1.82
CA THR A 236 -1.56 -14.73 0.52
C THR A 236 -2.06 -13.29 0.48
N VAL A 237 -3.31 -13.04 0.91
CA VAL A 237 -3.90 -11.68 0.95
C VAL A 237 -3.03 -10.75 1.80
N LEU A 238 -2.66 -11.16 3.02
CA LEU A 238 -1.82 -10.36 3.91
C LEU A 238 -0.40 -10.16 3.35
N THR A 239 0.21 -11.21 2.81
CA THR A 239 1.56 -11.20 2.25
C THR A 239 1.68 -10.24 1.07
N VAL A 240 0.75 -10.33 0.12
CA VAL A 240 0.72 -9.51 -1.09
C VAL A 240 0.41 -8.07 -0.76
N THR A 241 -0.57 -7.84 0.12
CA THR A 241 -0.93 -6.49 0.55
C THR A 241 0.23 -5.81 1.27
N ALA A 242 0.93 -6.53 2.16
CA ALA A 242 2.14 -6.04 2.81
C ALA A 242 3.25 -5.70 1.79
N ALA A 243 3.46 -6.55 0.78
CA ALA A 243 4.45 -6.31 -0.27
C ALA A 243 4.11 -5.10 -1.15
N ILE A 244 2.84 -4.90 -1.48
CA ILE A 244 2.35 -3.73 -2.22
C ILE A 244 2.58 -2.46 -1.41
N LEU A 245 2.19 -2.45 -0.13
CA LEU A 245 2.43 -1.30 0.75
C LEU A 245 3.92 -1.03 0.90
N ALA A 246 4.73 -2.08 1.04
CA ALA A 246 6.18 -1.95 1.05
C ALA A 246 6.63 -1.27 -0.25
N ALA A 247 6.25 -1.77 -1.44
CA ALA A 247 6.69 -1.21 -2.72
C ALA A 247 6.34 0.28 -2.95
N LEU A 248 5.35 0.82 -2.25
CA LEU A 248 4.99 2.24 -2.28
C LEU A 248 5.91 3.13 -1.43
N GLU A 249 6.64 2.55 -0.47
CA GLU A 249 7.67 3.25 0.31
C GLU A 249 8.82 3.69 -0.61
N SER A 250 9.70 4.57 -0.12
CA SER A 250 10.88 5.00 -0.87
C SER A 250 11.97 3.92 -0.88
N ASP A 251 12.84 3.98 -1.89
CA ASP A 251 14.15 3.35 -1.76
C ASP A 251 14.98 4.10 -0.70
N PRO A 252 15.97 3.44 -0.06
CA PRO A 252 16.89 4.12 0.84
C PRO A 252 17.61 5.28 0.13
N VAL A 253 17.51 6.48 0.70
CA VAL A 253 18.21 7.66 0.22
C VAL A 253 19.55 7.77 0.95
N ASP A 254 20.64 7.75 0.19
CA ASP A 254 21.99 7.89 0.75
C ASP A 254 22.14 9.23 1.50
N LYS A 255 22.66 9.16 2.72
CA LYS A 255 22.95 10.32 3.58
C LYS A 255 23.88 11.32 2.90
N SER A 256 24.76 10.86 2.00
CA SER A 256 25.70 11.71 1.27
C SER A 256 25.03 12.65 0.24
N GLN A 257 23.83 12.29 -0.24
CA GLN A 257 23.13 13.05 -1.28
C GLN A 257 22.25 14.19 -0.74
N VAL A 258 22.03 14.24 0.58
CA VAL A 258 21.30 15.33 1.26
C VAL A 258 22.29 16.30 1.91
N SER A 259 23.17 16.90 1.10
CA SER A 259 23.99 18.03 1.52
C SER A 259 23.43 19.33 0.94
N GLY A 260 22.55 20.00 1.69
CA GLY A 260 22.09 21.37 1.46
C GLY A 260 22.46 22.27 2.65
N PRO A 261 22.69 23.58 2.41
CA PRO A 261 23.93 24.26 2.73
C PRO A 261 24.22 24.35 4.23
N ALA A 262 25.51 24.24 4.56
CA ALA A 262 26.05 24.54 5.87
C ALA A 262 25.47 25.87 6.40
N LYS A 263 24.85 25.80 7.59
CA LYS A 263 24.56 26.98 8.40
C LYS A 263 25.83 27.83 8.44
N ARG A 264 25.81 28.99 7.79
CA ARG A 264 26.82 30.03 8.01
C ARG A 264 26.75 30.40 9.49
N SER A 265 27.80 30.07 10.23
CA SER A 265 28.06 30.65 11.54
C SER A 265 28.02 32.17 11.42
N PRO A 266 27.42 32.90 12.38
CA PRO A 266 27.46 34.35 12.36
C PRO A 266 28.91 34.80 12.61
N GLU A 267 29.50 35.42 11.59
CA GLU A 267 30.76 36.15 11.72
C GLU A 267 30.60 37.28 12.74
N GLY A 268 31.46 37.22 13.76
CA GLY A 268 32.15 38.36 14.36
C GLY A 268 31.35 39.61 14.69
N SER A 269 30.93 39.74 15.96
CA SER A 269 30.77 41.05 16.58
C SER A 269 32.10 41.82 16.54
N PRO A 270 32.14 43.06 16.04
CA PRO A 270 33.33 43.89 16.16
C PRO A 270 33.44 44.42 17.60
N ASN A 271 34.56 44.11 18.25
CA ASN A 271 35.03 44.87 19.41
C ASN A 271 35.33 46.30 18.96
N LEU A 272 34.76 47.28 19.64
CA LEU A 272 35.22 48.67 19.63
C LEU A 272 35.71 49.04 21.04
N PRO A 273 36.75 49.89 21.13
CA PRO A 273 37.54 50.16 22.34
C PRO A 273 36.80 50.95 23.43
#